data_AF-A0A8T5AA45-F1
#
_entry.id   AF-A0A8T5AA45-F1
#
_cell.length_a   1.000
_cell.length_b   1.000
_cell.length_c   1.000
_cell.angle_alpha   90.00
_cell.angle_beta   90.00
_cell.angle_gamma   90.00
#
_symmetry.space_group_name_H-M   'P 1'
#
loop_
_entity.id
_entity.type
_entity.pdbx_description
1 polymer ?
#
loop_
_entity_poly.entity_id
_entity_poly.type
_entity_poly.pdbx_seq_one_letter_code
_entity_poly.pdbx_strand_id
1 'polypeptide(L)'
;MSKRFEDVFEEAVDRGLSIVGNIAKEVVLHLMSEFYGVKKGCMGSDPCRVHDALVRILGDGAKFAEKSIVSALCELIGLEPVAIKGKGFLEIIEEARRIYEEKINPSI
;
A
#
# COMPACT_ATOMS: atom_id res chain seq x y z
N MET A 1 0.56 -1.32 -21.87
CA MET A 1 1.30 -2.20 -20.95
C MET A 1 0.57 -2.18 -19.63
N SER A 2 0.14 -3.33 -19.11
CA SER A 2 -0.41 -3.37 -17.76
C SER A 2 0.73 -3.11 -16.78
N LYS A 3 0.52 -2.22 -15.80
CA LYS A 3 1.48 -1.98 -14.71
C LYS A 3 1.59 -3.28 -13.90
N ARG A 4 2.72 -3.57 -13.24
CA ARG A 4 2.74 -4.69 -12.29
C ARG A 4 2.04 -4.27 -11.00
N PHE A 5 1.48 -5.22 -10.26
CA PHE A 5 0.82 -4.91 -8.99
C PHE A 5 1.75 -4.18 -8.02
N GLU A 6 3.03 -4.56 -7.99
CA GLU A 6 4.08 -3.93 -7.20
C GLU A 6 4.12 -2.42 -7.44
N ASP A 7 4.07 -2.01 -8.71
CA ASP A 7 4.18 -0.62 -9.11
C ASP A 7 2.88 0.16 -8.78
N VAL A 8 1.74 -0.53 -8.73
CA VAL A 8 0.45 0.03 -8.31
C VAL A 8 0.40 0.20 -6.80
N PHE A 9 0.83 -0.82 -6.05
CA PHE A 9 0.88 -0.77 -4.59
C PHE A 9 1.84 0.31 -4.11
N GLU A 10 3.02 0.45 -4.72
CA GLU A 10 3.94 1.53 -4.39
C GLU A 10 3.33 2.93 -4.62
N GLU A 11 2.59 3.10 -5.71
CA GLU A 11 1.86 4.34 -5.97
C GLU A 11 0.76 4.59 -4.93
N ALA A 12 0.08 3.54 -4.47
CA ALA A 12 -0.89 3.63 -3.39
C ALA A 12 -0.23 4.04 -2.06
N VAL A 13 1.00 3.58 -1.78
CA VAL A 13 1.77 4.00 -0.60
C VAL A 13 2.08 5.50 -0.66
N ASP A 14 2.59 5.99 -1.80
CA ASP A 14 2.92 7.41 -1.98
C ASP A 14 1.67 8.31 -1.85
N ARG A 15 0.56 7.92 -2.50
CA ARG A 15 -0.73 8.63 -2.43
C ARG A 15 -1.34 8.58 -1.03
N GLY A 16 -1.38 7.40 -0.42
CA GLY A 16 -1.97 7.17 0.89
C GLY A 16 -1.27 7.97 1.99
N LEU A 17 0.06 8.07 1.94
CA LEU A 17 0.82 8.89 2.88
C LEU A 17 0.73 10.40 2.61
N SER A 18 0.37 10.81 1.38
CA SER A 18 0.19 12.25 1.08
C SER A 18 -0.97 12.88 1.87
N ILE A 19 -1.91 12.08 2.38
CA ILE A 19 -3.07 12.57 3.16
C ILE A 19 -2.66 13.25 4.48
N VAL A 20 -1.53 12.85 5.07
CA VAL A 20 -0.99 13.48 6.29
C VAL A 20 -0.14 14.72 6.00
N GLY A 21 -0.03 15.11 4.72
CA GLY A 21 0.75 16.23 4.23
C GLY A 21 2.09 15.82 3.63
N ASN A 22 2.53 16.53 2.60
CA ASN A 22 3.72 16.19 1.83
C ASN A 22 5.01 16.13 2.68
N ILE A 23 5.18 17.03 3.64
CA ILE A 23 6.36 17.03 4.52
C ILE A 23 6.36 15.77 5.40
N ALA A 24 5.22 15.42 5.99
CA ALA A 24 5.09 14.22 6.81
C ALA A 24 5.32 12.95 5.99
N LYS A 25 4.81 12.90 4.76
CA LYS A 25 5.09 11.81 3.81
C LYS A 25 6.59 11.61 3.61
N GLU A 26 7.32 12.67 3.24
CA GLU A 26 8.75 12.55 2.96
C GLU A 26 9.53 12.07 4.19
N VAL A 27 9.16 12.54 5.39
CA VAL A 27 9.75 12.06 6.65
C VAL A 27 9.48 10.56 6.85
N VAL A 28 8.24 10.10 6.67
CA VAL A 28 7.89 8.68 6.82
C VAL A 28 8.62 7.82 5.80
N LEU A 29 8.65 8.22 4.52
CA LEU A 29 9.35 7.50 3.46
C LEU A 29 10.86 7.46 3.70
N HIS A 30 11.45 8.55 4.21
CA HIS A 30 12.85 8.59 4.59
C HIS A 30 13.14 7.60 5.73
N LEU A 31 12.34 7.61 6.80
CA LEU A 31 12.50 6.69 7.92
C LEU A 31 12.32 5.22 7.50
N MET A 32 11.35 4.94 6.63
CA MET A 32 11.13 3.63 6.00
C MET A 32 12.37 3.13 5.26
N SER A 33 12.99 3.99 4.45
CA SER A 33 14.21 3.66 3.70
C SER A 33 15.40 3.41 4.63
N GLU A 34 15.67 4.34 5.55
CA GLU A 34 16.89 4.33 6.37
C GLU A 34 16.88 3.23 7.43
N PHE A 35 15.75 3.02 8.11
CA PHE A 35 15.70 2.15 9.29
C PHE A 35 15.05 0.79 9.02
N TYR A 36 14.25 0.67 7.96
CA TYR A 36 13.47 -0.55 7.68
C TYR A 36 13.75 -1.15 6.29
N GLY A 37 14.65 -0.54 5.52
CA GLY A 37 15.03 -1.02 4.19
C GLY A 37 13.89 -0.98 3.17
N VAL A 38 12.82 -0.23 3.46
CA VAL A 38 11.66 -0.05 2.57
C VAL A 38 11.99 1.11 1.63
N LYS A 39 12.64 0.79 0.51
CA LYS A 39 13.05 1.77 -0.49
C LYS A 39 11.99 1.96 -1.56
N LYS A 40 11.88 3.20 -2.06
CA LYS A 40 11.11 3.49 -3.28
C LYS A 40 11.66 2.64 -4.43
N GLY A 41 10.78 2.06 -5.23
CA GLY A 41 11.06 1.03 -6.24
C GLY A 41 10.99 -0.42 -5.74
N CYS A 42 10.91 -0.64 -4.42
CA CYS A 42 10.89 -1.98 -3.81
C CYS A 42 9.75 -2.18 -2.81
N MET A 43 8.91 -1.16 -2.58
CA MET A 43 7.80 -1.26 -1.61
C MET A 43 6.74 -2.25 -2.09
N GLY A 44 6.55 -2.29 -3.41
CA GLY A 44 5.66 -3.22 -4.11
C GLY A 44 5.86 -4.70 -3.76
N SER A 45 7.11 -5.11 -3.51
CA SER A 45 7.49 -6.52 -3.37
C SER A 45 7.32 -7.10 -1.97
N ASP A 46 7.17 -6.27 -0.94
CA ASP A 46 7.07 -6.74 0.45
C ASP A 46 6.10 -5.85 1.28
N PRO A 47 4.78 -6.06 1.15
CA PRO A 47 3.78 -5.34 1.94
C PRO A 47 3.92 -5.54 3.46
N CYS A 48 4.49 -6.66 3.90
CA CYS A 48 4.75 -6.95 5.32
C CYS A 48 5.74 -5.94 5.90
N ARG A 49 6.84 -5.66 5.20
CA ARG A 49 7.79 -4.63 5.64
C ARG A 49 7.19 -3.24 5.67
N VAL A 50 6.31 -2.91 4.72
CA VAL A 50 5.59 -1.63 4.73
C VAL A 50 4.74 -1.52 5.99
N HIS A 51 3.96 -2.55 6.31
CA HIS A 51 3.17 -2.63 7.55
C HIS A 51 4.05 -2.44 8.79
N ASP A 52 5.13 -3.23 8.92
CA ASP A 52 6.02 -3.18 10.08
C ASP A 52 6.64 -1.79 10.25
N ALA A 53 7.08 -1.17 9.16
CA ALA A 53 7.66 0.16 9.21
C ALA A 53 6.63 1.23 9.62
N LEU A 54 5.39 1.16 9.10
CA LEU A 54 4.31 2.07 9.52
C LEU A 54 4.02 1.95 11.01
N VAL A 55 3.87 0.73 11.51
CA VAL A 55 3.61 0.47 12.94
C VAL A 55 4.76 1.00 13.81
N ARG A 56 6.01 0.81 13.38
CA ARG A 56 7.18 1.26 14.14
C ARG A 56 7.38 2.77 14.12
N ILE A 57 7.05 3.44 13.01
CA ILE A 57 7.22 4.90 12.86
C ILE A 57 6.06 5.68 13.47
N LEU A 58 4.83 5.22 13.22
CA LEU A 58 3.60 5.97 13.53
C LEU A 58 2.85 5.45 14.77
N GLY A 59 3.22 4.27 15.29
CA GLY A 59 2.51 3.65 16.40
C GLY A 59 1.03 3.45 16.08
N ASP A 60 0.15 3.91 16.95
CA ASP A 60 -1.32 3.85 16.75
C ASP A 60 -1.79 4.59 15.49
N GLY A 61 -1.04 5.59 15.04
CA GLY A 61 -1.30 6.34 13.80
C GLY A 61 -1.15 5.49 12.53
N ALA A 62 -0.46 4.35 12.60
CA ALA A 62 -0.28 3.45 11.48
C ALA A 62 -1.61 2.99 10.88
N LYS A 63 -2.63 2.72 11.71
CA LYS A 63 -3.96 2.30 11.25
C LYS A 63 -4.63 3.33 10.34
N PHE A 64 -4.35 4.62 10.54
CA PHE A 64 -4.87 5.66 9.67
C PHE A 64 -4.13 5.67 8.32
N ALA A 65 -2.81 5.61 8.35
CA ALA A 65 -1.98 5.52 7.14
C ALA A 65 -2.34 4.28 6.30
N GLU A 66 -2.45 3.11 6.91
CA GLU A 66 -2.86 1.86 6.27
C GLU A 66 -4.20 1.97 5.57
N LYS A 67 -5.21 2.57 6.23
CA LYS A 67 -6.53 2.79 5.61
C LYS A 67 -6.44 3.71 4.40
N SER A 68 -5.64 4.76 4.47
CA SER A 68 -5.45 5.68 3.35
C SER A 68 -4.71 5.03 2.17
N ILE A 69 -3.71 4.19 2.45
CA ILE A 69 -3.01 3.38 1.43
C ILE A 69 -3.98 2.40 0.78
N VAL A 70 -4.78 1.70 1.57
CA VAL A 70 -5.80 0.77 1.08
C VAL A 70 -6.84 1.47 0.21
N SER A 71 -7.32 2.65 0.62
CA SER A 71 -8.27 3.45 -0.17
C SER A 71 -7.65 3.81 -1.53
N ALA A 72 -6.43 4.34 -1.52
CA ALA A 72 -5.71 4.70 -2.75
C ALA A 72 -5.49 3.47 -3.66
N LEU A 73 -5.16 2.31 -3.08
CA LEU A 73 -5.00 1.06 -3.83
C LEU A 73 -6.31 0.65 -4.51
N CYS A 74 -7.42 0.67 -3.77
CA CYS A 74 -8.74 0.30 -4.31
C CYS A 74 -9.15 1.22 -5.46
N GLU A 75 -8.93 2.53 -5.32
CA GLU A 75 -9.16 3.49 -6.39
C GLU A 75 -8.31 3.20 -7.63
N LEU A 76 -7.02 2.89 -7.44
CA LEU A 76 -6.09 2.60 -8.54
C LEU A 76 -6.46 1.33 -9.34
N ILE A 77 -7.04 0.31 -8.68
CA ILE A 77 -7.41 -0.96 -9.32
C ILE A 77 -8.91 -1.07 -9.64
N GLY A 78 -9.70 -0.04 -9.34
CA GLY A 78 -11.15 -0.03 -9.49
C GLY A 78 -11.83 -1.13 -8.67
N LEU A 79 -11.50 -1.23 -7.38
CA LEU A 79 -12.12 -2.15 -6.43
C LEU A 79 -13.04 -1.38 -5.47
N GLU A 80 -14.25 -1.91 -5.26
CA GLU A 80 -15.20 -1.32 -4.32
C GLU A 80 -14.79 -1.59 -2.85
N PRO A 81 -14.81 -0.58 -1.96
CA PRO A 81 -14.40 -0.72 -0.55
C PRO A 81 -15.16 -1.79 0.25
N VAL A 82 -16.33 -2.21 -0.21
CA VAL A 82 -17.11 -3.29 0.42
C VAL A 82 -16.39 -4.64 0.36
N ALA A 83 -15.57 -4.89 -0.66
CA ALA A 83 -14.88 -6.17 -0.87
C ALA A 83 -13.80 -6.47 0.20
N ILE A 84 -13.40 -5.45 0.97
CA ILE A 84 -12.24 -5.47 1.87
C ILE A 84 -12.61 -5.15 3.33
N LYS A 85 -13.91 -5.02 3.64
CA LYS A 85 -14.39 -4.65 4.98
C LYS A 85 -14.08 -5.77 6.00
N GLY A 86 -13.50 -5.39 7.15
CA GLY A 86 -13.22 -6.29 8.27
C GLY A 86 -11.91 -7.08 8.17
N LYS A 87 -11.14 -6.89 7.09
CA LYS A 87 -9.83 -7.52 6.88
C LYS A 87 -8.69 -6.67 7.45
N GLY A 88 -7.57 -7.31 7.79
CA GLY A 88 -6.32 -6.64 8.15
C GLY A 88 -5.61 -6.03 6.93
N PHE A 89 -4.65 -5.12 7.14
CA PHE A 89 -3.93 -4.45 6.05
C PHE A 89 -3.35 -5.46 5.03
N LEU A 90 -2.58 -6.44 5.50
CA LEU A 90 -1.94 -7.44 4.63
C LEU A 90 -2.96 -8.31 3.88
N GLU A 91 -4.04 -8.74 4.55
CA GLU A 91 -5.12 -9.51 3.92
C GLU A 91 -5.79 -8.73 2.78
N ILE A 92 -5.90 -7.41 2.92
CA ILE A 92 -6.46 -6.54 1.89
C ILE A 92 -5.50 -6.42 0.71
N ILE A 93 -4.20 -6.23 0.94
CA ILE A 93 -3.20 -6.13 -0.14
C ILE A 93 -3.16 -7.45 -0.93
N GLU A 94 -3.21 -8.59 -0.26
CA GLU A 94 -3.16 -9.91 -0.90
C GLU A 94 -4.41 -10.17 -1.76
N GLU A 95 -5.59 -9.81 -1.25
CA GLU A 95 -6.83 -9.94 -2.03
C GLU A 95 -6.85 -8.96 -3.21
N ALA A 96 -6.38 -7.72 -3.01
CA ALA A 96 -6.27 -6.74 -4.07
C ALA A 96 -5.31 -7.20 -5.18
N ARG A 97 -4.19 -7.84 -4.81
CA ARG A 97 -3.25 -8.47 -5.76
C ARG A 97 -3.94 -9.54 -6.59
N ARG A 98 -4.62 -10.48 -5.94
CA ARG A 98 -5.36 -11.56 -6.60
C ARG A 98 -6.36 -11.03 -7.63
N ILE A 99 -7.19 -10.07 -7.23
CA ILE A 99 -8.19 -9.46 -8.10
C ILE A 99 -7.52 -8.70 -9.25
N TYR A 100 -6.43 -7.96 -8.98
CA TYR A 100 -5.69 -7.25 -10.01
C TYR A 100 -5.13 -8.21 -11.06
N GLU A 101 -4.50 -9.29 -10.61
CA GLU A 101 -3.92 -10.33 -11.47
C GLU A 101 -4.99 -11.05 -12.30
N GLU A 102 -6.15 -11.38 -11.72
CA GLU A 102 -7.31 -11.94 -12.43
C GLU A 102 -7.86 -10.98 -13.51
N LYS A 103 -7.90 -9.67 -13.24
CA LYS A 103 -8.36 -8.65 -14.21
C LYS A 103 -7.40 -8.46 -15.38
N ILE A 104 -6.09 -8.56 -15.14
CA ILE A 104 -5.06 -8.36 -16.19
C ILE A 104 -4.77 -9.64 -16.97
N ASN A 105 -5.03 -10.82 -16.39
CA ASN A 105 -5.01 -12.12 -17.05
C ASN A 105 -6.40 -12.79 -16.94
N PRO A 106 -7.42 -12.25 -17.62
CA PRO A 106 -8.71 -12.92 -17.71
C PRO A 106 -8.52 -14.12 -18.62
N SER A 107 -8.34 -15.31 -18.03
CA SER A 107 -8.22 -16.64 -18.66
C SER A 107 -6.80 -17.14 -18.99
N ILE A 108 -6.41 -18.23 -18.32
CA ILE A 108 -6.33 -19.50 -19.05
C ILE A 108 -7.77 -19.94 -19.32
#